data_AF-A0A662H647-F1
#
_entry.id   AF-A0A662H647-F1
#
_cell.length_a   1.000
_cell.length_b   1.000
_cell.length_c   1.000
_cell.angle_alpha   90.00
_cell.angle_beta   90.00
_cell.angle_gamma   90.00
#
_symmetry.space_group_name_H-M   'P 1'
#
loop_
_entity.id
_entity.type
_entity.pdbx_description
1 polymer ?
#
loop_
_entity_poly.entity_id
_entity_poly.type
_entity_poly.pdbx_seq_one_letter_code
_entity_poly.pdbx_strand_id
1 'polypeptide(L)'
;MSKIILVTAEYDPLRGKIRRVLREISEEKGIEIEEREEDWDFLIKYGERDEIGGFNIPQVFVQYDDGSVKHVLTRIPLSEEGKLDLKRAKEIILRAL
;
A
#
# COMPACT_ATOMS: atom_id res chain seq x y z
N MET A 1 18.13 -2.34 1.40
CA MET A 1 16.99 -3.27 1.39
C MET A 1 15.72 -2.44 1.30
N SER A 2 14.87 -2.73 0.31
CA SER A 2 13.62 -1.98 0.11
C SER A 2 12.66 -2.23 1.27
N LYS A 3 11.85 -1.22 1.61
CA LYS A 3 10.85 -1.26 2.68
C LYS A 3 9.47 -0.96 2.12
N ILE A 4 8.44 -1.63 2.62
CA ILE A 4 7.06 -1.31 2.29
C ILE A 4 6.52 -0.31 3.31
N ILE A 5 5.85 0.74 2.85
CA ILE A 5 5.15 1.70 3.72
C ILE A 5 3.65 1.60 3.45
N LEU A 6 2.85 1.44 4.49
CA LEU A 6 1.39 1.50 4.45
C LEU A 6 0.92 2.76 5.15
N VAL A 7 0.27 3.67 4.42
CA VAL A 7 -0.47 4.77 5.03
C VAL A 7 -1.95 4.38 5.11
N THR A 8 -2.53 4.37 6.31
CA THR A 8 -3.91 3.93 6.56
C THR A 8 -4.47 4.66 7.79
N ALA A 9 -5.69 4.34 8.21
CA ALA A 9 -6.33 4.84 9.42
C ALA A 9 -6.95 3.68 10.20
N GLU A 10 -7.11 3.81 11.52
CA GLU A 10 -7.74 2.76 12.34
C GLU A 10 -9.15 2.40 11.87
N TYR A 11 -9.92 3.38 11.40
CA TYR A 11 -11.29 3.21 10.94
C TYR A 11 -11.41 2.72 9.48
N ASP A 12 -10.30 2.57 8.75
CA ASP A 12 -10.34 2.10 7.36
C ASP A 12 -10.80 0.61 7.29
N PRO A 13 -11.91 0.30 6.62
CA PRO A 13 -12.42 -1.07 6.51
C PRO A 13 -11.51 -2.01 5.72
N LEU A 14 -10.56 -1.49 4.93
CA LEU A 14 -9.64 -2.30 4.13
C LEU A 14 -8.29 -2.57 4.84
N ARG A 15 -8.00 -1.87 5.94
CA ARG A 15 -6.75 -1.97 6.70
C ARG A 15 -6.36 -3.40 7.05
N GLY A 16 -7.30 -4.18 7.60
CA GLY A 16 -7.03 -5.58 7.96
C GLY A 16 -6.68 -6.45 6.75
N LYS A 17 -7.30 -6.19 5.59
CA LYS A 17 -7.07 -6.97 4.37
C LYS A 17 -5.73 -6.64 3.74
N ILE A 18 -5.39 -5.35 3.63
CA ILE A 18 -4.11 -4.94 3.06
C ILE A 18 -2.94 -5.35 3.97
N ARG A 19 -3.07 -5.20 5.29
CA ARG A 19 -2.06 -5.69 6.26
C ARG A 19 -1.77 -7.18 6.11
N ARG A 20 -2.80 -8.00 5.89
CA ARG A 20 -2.60 -9.43 5.65
C ARG A 20 -1.75 -9.66 4.40
N VAL A 21 -2.06 -8.98 3.30
CA VAL A 21 -1.28 -9.07 2.05
C VAL A 21 0.16 -8.65 2.29
N LEU A 22 0.39 -7.52 2.96
CA LEU A 22 1.75 -7.03 3.24
C LEU A 22 2.53 -8.01 4.12
N ARG A 23 1.92 -8.53 5.18
CA ARG A 23 2.55 -9.52 6.06
C ARG A 23 2.98 -10.76 5.30
N GLU A 24 2.13 -11.29 4.42
CA GLU A 24 2.52 -12.43 3.57
C GLU A 24 3.73 -12.11 2.69
N ILE A 25 3.81 -10.89 2.13
CA ILE A 25 4.97 -10.45 1.32
C ILE A 25 6.23 -10.31 2.20
N SER A 26 6.09 -9.74 3.39
CA SER A 26 7.19 -9.59 4.34
C SER A 26 7.77 -10.93 4.76
N GLU A 27 6.91 -11.91 5.07
CA GLU A 27 7.33 -13.29 5.39
C GLU A 27 8.03 -13.97 4.20
N GLU A 28 7.55 -13.76 2.97
CA GLU A 28 8.14 -14.35 1.75
C GLU A 28 9.46 -13.70 1.32
N LYS A 29 9.65 -12.40 1.56
CA LYS A 29 10.78 -11.61 1.04
C LYS A 29 11.74 -11.12 2.11
N GLY A 30 11.40 -11.27 3.39
CA GLY A 30 12.14 -10.71 4.52
C GLY A 30 12.09 -9.18 4.59
N ILE A 31 11.14 -8.53 3.89
CA ILE A 31 11.08 -7.07 3.78
C ILE A 31 10.35 -6.45 4.97
N GLU A 32 10.86 -5.32 5.45
CA GLU A 32 10.24 -4.54 6.52
C GLU A 32 8.94 -3.87 6.03
N ILE A 33 7.94 -3.82 6.91
CA ILE A 33 6.71 -3.05 6.72
C ILE A 33 6.66 -1.96 7.77
N GLU A 34 6.59 -0.71 7.33
CA GLU A 34 6.27 0.42 8.18
C GLU A 34 4.80 0.81 7.97
N GLU A 35 4.03 0.90 9.05
CA GLU A 35 2.68 1.44 9.00
C GLU A 35 2.66 2.84 9.58
N ARG A 36 1.98 3.75 8.86
CA ARG A 36 1.80 5.13 9.25
C ARG A 36 0.32 5.45 9.30
N GLU A 37 -0.13 5.88 10.45
CA GLU A 37 -1.52 6.26 10.66
C GLU A 37 -1.73 7.72 10.27
N GLU A 38 -2.60 7.96 9.28
CA GLU A 38 -3.02 9.29 8.83
C GLU A 38 -1.84 10.28 8.60
N ASP A 39 -0.70 9.79 8.09
CA ASP A 39 0.47 10.61 7.77
C ASP A 39 0.19 11.46 6.51
N TRP A 40 -0.51 12.57 6.72
CA TRP A 40 -0.93 13.50 5.66
C TRP A 40 0.25 14.16 4.98
N ASP A 41 1.33 14.46 5.71
CA ASP A 41 2.54 15.06 5.13
C ASP A 41 3.20 14.11 4.13
N PHE A 42 3.25 12.82 4.45
CA PHE A 42 3.75 11.81 3.52
C PHE A 42 2.85 11.64 2.30
N LEU A 43 1.53 11.64 2.49
CA LEU A 43 0.57 11.59 1.39
C LEU A 43 0.70 12.81 0.48
N ILE A 44 0.84 14.02 1.04
CA ILE A 44 1.05 15.26 0.26
C ILE A 44 2.26 15.13 -0.66
N LYS A 45 3.33 14.50 -0.18
CA LYS A 45 4.61 14.37 -0.88
C LYS A 45 4.66 13.21 -1.88
N TYR A 46 4.06 12.07 -1.56
CA TYR A 46 4.24 10.82 -2.33
C TYR A 46 2.93 10.14 -2.73
N GLY A 47 1.82 10.50 -2.10
CA GLY A 47 0.51 9.87 -2.29
C GLY A 47 -0.10 10.15 -3.66
N GLU A 48 -0.91 9.18 -4.12
CA GLU A 48 -1.79 9.37 -5.26
C GLU A 48 -3.00 10.20 -4.84
N ARG A 49 -3.31 11.24 -5.63
CA ARG A 49 -4.48 12.09 -5.44
C ARG A 49 -5.58 11.64 -6.39
N ASP A 50 -6.83 11.74 -5.94
CA ASP A 50 -7.97 11.59 -6.83
C ASP A 50 -8.22 12.85 -7.68
N GLU A 51 -9.26 12.78 -8.52
CA GLU A 51 -9.61 13.82 -9.49
C GLU A 51 -9.92 15.19 -8.87
N ILE A 52 -10.28 15.22 -7.57
CA ILE A 52 -10.58 16.46 -6.83
C ILE A 52 -9.43 16.87 -5.89
N GLY A 53 -8.31 16.14 -5.92
CA GLY A 53 -7.11 16.44 -5.14
C GLY A 53 -7.08 15.81 -3.75
N GLY A 54 -8.03 14.94 -3.40
CA GLY A 54 -8.08 14.23 -2.13
C GLY A 54 -7.18 13.00 -2.10
N PHE A 55 -6.82 12.56 -0.89
CA PHE A 55 -6.10 11.30 -0.68
C PHE A 55 -7.06 10.22 -0.22
N ASN A 56 -7.19 9.17 -1.01
CA ASN A 56 -7.86 7.96 -0.58
C ASN A 56 -6.85 7.08 0.16
N ILE A 57 -7.21 6.62 1.37
CA ILE A 57 -6.45 5.63 2.12
C ILE A 57 -7.25 4.30 2.17
N PRO A 58 -6.59 3.15 2.27
CA PRO A 58 -5.15 2.95 2.48
C PRO A 58 -4.31 3.12 1.21
N GLN A 59 -3.06 3.58 1.35
CA GLN A 59 -2.08 3.58 0.25
C GLN A 59 -0.82 2.80 0.62
N VAL A 60 -0.31 2.02 -0.34
CA VAL A 60 0.93 1.24 -0.22
C VAL A 60 2.02 1.88 -1.06
N PHE A 61 3.22 1.94 -0.50
CA PHE A 61 4.42 2.49 -1.12
C PHE A 61 5.59 1.51 -0.97
N VAL A 62 6.57 1.62 -1.85
CA VAL A 62 7.92 1.05 -1.66
C VAL A 62 8.91 2.20 -1.49
N GLN A 63 9.73 2.11 -0.46
CA GLN A 63 10.95 2.90 -0.31
C GLN A 63 12.13 2.05 -0.75
N TYR A 64 12.86 2.50 -1.77
CA TYR A 64 14.04 1.82 -2.29
C TYR A 64 15.32 2.24 -1.56
N ASP A 65 16.41 1.52 -1.84
CA ASP A 65 17.71 1.68 -1.18
C ASP A 65 18.36 3.05 -1.41
N ASP A 66 18.02 3.69 -2.54
CA ASP A 66 18.44 5.05 -2.87
C ASP A 66 17.60 6.14 -2.16
N GLY A 67 16.65 5.72 -1.32
CA GLY A 67 15.73 6.59 -0.59
C GLY A 67 14.53 7.07 -1.41
N SER A 68 14.43 6.69 -2.70
CA SER A 68 13.27 7.03 -3.51
C SER A 68 12.02 6.29 -3.01
N VAL A 69 10.87 6.96 -3.09
CA VAL A 69 9.58 6.42 -2.66
C VAL A 69 8.65 6.37 -3.87
N LYS A 70 8.03 5.22 -4.08
CA LYS A 70 7.09 4.98 -5.17
C LYS A 70 5.74 4.54 -4.60
N HIS A 71 4.68 5.21 -5.05
CA HIS A 71 3.31 4.76 -4.85
C HIS A 71 3.03 3.48 -5.65
N VAL A 72 2.34 2.53 -5.03
CA VAL A 72 2.10 1.19 -5.59
C VAL A 72 0.62 0.89 -5.72
N LEU A 73 -0.17 1.21 -4.68
CA LEU A 73 -1.54 0.78 -4.59
C LEU A 73 -2.37 1.71 -3.69
N THR A 74 -3.44 2.29 -4.23
CA THR A 74 -4.48 3.01 -3.44
C THR A 74 -5.73 2.17 -3.22
N ARG A 75 -6.07 1.30 -4.19
CA ARG A 75 -7.29 0.49 -4.15
C ARG A 75 -6.95 -0.98 -4.39
N ILE A 76 -7.46 -1.85 -3.53
CA ILE A 76 -7.39 -3.29 -3.76
C ILE A 76 -8.17 -3.59 -5.04
N PRO A 77 -7.57 -4.25 -6.05
CA PRO A 77 -8.25 -4.58 -7.29
C PRO A 77 -9.49 -5.44 -7.04
N LEU A 78 -10.46 -5.39 -7.96
CA LEU A 78 -11.60 -6.28 -7.94
C LEU A 78 -11.37 -7.46 -8.89
N SER A 79 -11.92 -8.61 -8.53
CA SER A 79 -12.08 -9.77 -9.42
C SER A 79 -13.18 -9.52 -10.44
N GLU A 80 -13.32 -10.42 -11.41
CA GLU A 80 -14.41 -10.36 -12.41
C GLU A 80 -15.81 -10.41 -11.76
N GLU A 81 -15.92 -11.00 -10.57
CA GLU A 81 -17.17 -11.03 -9.78
C GLU A 81 -17.37 -9.77 -8.92
N GLY A 82 -16.49 -8.77 -9.01
CA GLY A 82 -16.56 -7.55 -8.20
C GLY A 82 -16.13 -7.73 -6.74
N LYS A 83 -15.51 -8.86 -6.39
CA LYS A 83 -14.96 -9.10 -5.04
C LYS A 83 -13.54 -8.56 -4.94
N LEU A 84 -13.05 -8.26 -3.74
CA LEU A 84 -11.66 -7.87 -3.55
C LEU A 84 -10.70 -8.99 -3.97
N ASP A 85 -9.76 -8.65 -4.85
CA ASP A 85 -8.72 -9.55 -5.35
C ASP A 85 -7.40 -9.28 -4.62
N LEU A 86 -7.27 -9.91 -3.45
CA LEU A 86 -6.06 -9.81 -2.61
C LEU A 86 -4.84 -10.44 -3.28
N LYS A 87 -5.05 -11.46 -4.13
CA LYS A 87 -3.96 -12.10 -4.86
C LYS A 87 -3.37 -11.13 -5.87
N ARG A 88 -4.21 -10.44 -6.64
CA ARG A 88 -3.76 -9.42 -7.59
C ARG A 88 -3.12 -8.22 -6.88
N ALA A 89 -3.64 -7.80 -5.73
CA ALA A 89 -2.98 -6.79 -4.90
C ALA A 89 -1.55 -7.21 -4.53
N LYS A 90 -1.38 -8.46 -4.06
CA LYS A 90 -0.07 -9.04 -3.74
C LYS A 90 0.86 -9.04 -4.95
N GLU A 91 0.38 -9.46 -6.11
CA GLU A 91 1.16 -9.48 -7.35
C GLU A 91 1.60 -8.08 -7.79
N ILE A 92 0.74 -7.06 -7.66
CA ILE A 92 1.09 -5.66 -7.98
C ILE A 92 2.22 -5.19 -7.07
N ILE A 93 2.13 -5.47 -5.76
CA ILE A 93 3.15 -5.05 -4.79
C ILE A 93 4.46 -5.79 -5.03
N LEU A 94 4.42 -7.11 -5.26
CA LEU A 94 5.60 -7.91 -5.58
C LEU A 94 6.34 -7.44 -6.83
N ARG A 95 5.63 -6.91 -7.84
CA ARG A 95 6.26 -6.35 -9.06
C ARG A 95 6.93 -5.01 -8.82
N ALA A 96 6.62 -4.32 -7.72
CA ALA A 96 7.19 -3.04 -7.37
C ALA A 96 8.43 -3.15 -6.48
N LEU A 97 8.67 -4.33 -5.88
CA LEU A 97 9.86 -4.64 -5.07
C LEU A 97 11.07 -4.98 -5.94
#